data_AF-A0A7V9SQP0-F1
#
_entry.id   AF-A0A7V9SQP0-F1
#
_cell.length_a   1.000
_cell.length_b   1.000
_cell.length_c   1.000
_cell.angle_alpha   90.00
_cell.angle_beta   90.00
_cell.angle_gamma   90.00
#
_symmetry.space_group_name_H-M   'P 1'
#
loop_
_entity.id
_entity.type
_entity.pdbx_description
1 polymer ?
#
loop_
_entity_poly.entity_id
_entity_poly.type
_entity_poly.pdbx_seq_one_letter_code
_entity_poly.pdbx_strand_id
1 'polypeptide(L)' 'LFFGIFGQRVDAVRAEFGIPNQFMPIGAIAIGHPAERDVPSPSLRRGHKPRDEVVHYGDW' A
#
# COMPACT_ATOMS: atom_id res chain seq x y z
N LEU A 1 3.35 6.56 4.62
CA LEU A 1 2.76 5.19 4.64
C LEU A 1 2.05 4.94 3.30
N PHE A 2 2.36 3.86 2.58
CA PHE A 2 1.55 3.41 1.45
C PHE A 2 0.51 2.38 1.92
N PHE A 3 -0.73 2.51 1.46
CA PHE A 3 -1.79 1.53 1.70
C PHE A 3 -2.70 1.40 0.46
N GLY A 4 -3.14 0.17 0.20
CA GLY A 4 -3.99 -0.12 -0.96
C GLY A 4 -5.44 0.32 -0.77
N ILE A 5 -6.11 0.55 -1.91
CA ILE A 5 -7.54 0.85 -1.99
C ILE A 5 -8.19 -0.33 -2.70
N PHE A 6 -9.15 -1.00 -2.06
CA PHE A 6 -9.70 -2.26 -2.55
C PHE A 6 -11.23 -2.32 -2.49
N GLY A 7 -11.81 -3.11 -3.39
CA GLY A 7 -13.26 -3.39 -3.42
C GLY A 7 -14.09 -2.12 -3.57
N GLN A 8 -15.18 -2.02 -2.80
CA GLN A 8 -16.11 -0.88 -2.84
C GLN A 8 -15.45 0.48 -2.54
N ARG A 9 -14.26 0.49 -1.92
CA ARG A 9 -13.51 1.73 -1.65
C ARG A 9 -12.95 2.36 -2.93
N VAL A 10 -12.73 1.57 -3.97
CA VAL A 10 -12.27 2.08 -5.27
C VAL A 10 -13.32 3.02 -5.87
N ASP A 11 -14.59 2.60 -5.86
CA ASP A 11 -15.68 3.40 -6.43
C ASP A 11 -15.95 4.66 -5.60
N ALA A 12 -15.88 4.55 -4.27
CA ALA A 12 -15.99 5.71 -3.38
C ALA A 12 -14.88 6.75 -3.65
N VAL A 13 -13.62 6.32 -3.81
CA VAL A 13 -12.51 7.19 -4.14
C VAL A 13 -12.69 7.82 -5.52
N ARG A 14 -13.16 7.05 -6.52
CA ARG A 14 -13.42 7.60 -7.86
C ARG A 14 -14.49 8.68 -7.82
N ALA A 15 -15.61 8.43 -7.13
CA ALA A 15 -16.71 9.37 -7.02
C ALA A 15 -16.27 10.67 -6.31
N GLU A 16 -15.58 10.55 -5.18
CA GLU A 16 -15.14 11.70 -4.38
C GLU A 16 -14.18 12.62 -5.14
N PHE A 17 -13.22 12.04 -5.87
CA PHE A 17 -12.18 12.80 -6.56
C PHE A 17 -12.45 13.00 -8.05
N GLY A 18 -13.63 12.62 -8.55
CA GLY A 18 -14.01 12.76 -9.96
C GLY A 18 -13.11 11.97 -10.91
N ILE A 19 -12.60 10.80 -10.48
CA ILE A 19 -11.68 9.98 -11.28
C ILE A 19 -12.48 9.22 -12.36
N PRO A 20 -12.14 9.36 -13.65
CA PRO A 20 -12.80 8.61 -14.72
C PRO A 20 -12.70 7.08 -14.54
N ASN A 21 -13.76 6.37 -14.94
CA ASN A 21 -13.89 4.92 -14.76
C ASN A 21 -12.76 4.10 -15.40
N GLN A 22 -12.09 4.62 -16.44
CA GLN A 22 -10.95 3.96 -17.07
C GLN A 22 -9.69 3.90 -16.18
N PHE A 23 -9.62 4.69 -15.12
CA PHE A 23 -8.48 4.69 -14.21
C PHE A 23 -8.75 3.82 -12.99
N MET A 24 -7.75 3.02 -12.60
CA MET A 24 -7.80 2.16 -11.42
C MET A 24 -6.84 2.69 -10.35
N PRO A 25 -7.36 3.30 -9.27
CA PRO A 25 -6.56 3.66 -8.10
C PRO A 25 -5.89 2.42 -7.50
N ILE A 26 -4.56 2.45 -7.37
CA ILE A 26 -3.78 1.32 -6.83
C ILE A 26 -3.67 1.43 -5.29
N GLY A 27 -3.53 2.65 -4.78
CA GLY A 27 -3.38 2.92 -3.38
C GLY A 27 -3.15 4.41 -3.11
N ALA A 28 -2.90 4.75 -1.85
CA ALA A 28 -2.61 6.11 -1.41
C ALA A 28 -1.33 6.14 -0.57
N ILE A 29 -0.66 7.29 -0.60
CA ILE A 29 0.50 7.59 0.24
C ILE A 29 0.10 8.69 1.23
N ALA A 30 0.12 8.37 2.52
CA ALA A 30 -0.03 9.37 3.57
C ALA A 30 1.29 10.11 3.79
N ILE A 31 1.21 11.45 3.76
CA ILE A 31 2.32 12.40 3.97
C ILE A 31 1.87 13.41 5.02
N GLY A 32 2.74 13.72 5.98
CA GLY A 32 2.47 14.68 7.05
C GLY A 32 3.56 14.66 8.11
N HIS A 33 3.39 15.45 9.17
CA HIS A 33 4.26 15.41 10.34
C HIS A 33 3.94 14.19 11.22
N PRO A 34 4.94 13.60 11.89
CA PRO A 34 4.70 12.51 12.83
C PRO A 34 3.85 12.98 14.01
N ALA A 35 3.02 12.08 14.54
CA ALA A 35 2.30 12.33 15.79
C ALA A 35 3.28 12.35 16.97
N GLU A 36 2.90 12.96 18.09
CA GLU A 36 3.69 12.94 19.34
C GLU A 36 4.05 11.51 19.78
N ARG A 37 3.13 10.58 19.54
CA ARG A 37 3.37 9.13 19.65
C ARG A 37 3.01 8.48 18.32
N ASP A 38 4.03 8.22 17.51
CA ASP A 38 3.88 7.48 16.27
C ASP A 38 3.92 5.96 16.57
N VAL A 39 2.87 5.25 16.15
CA VAL A 39 2.74 3.81 16.38
C VAL A 39 3.09 3.08 15.08
N PRO A 40 4.12 2.20 15.08
CA PRO A 40 4.49 1.45 13.90
C PRO A 40 3.32 0.66 13.32
N SER A 41 3.19 0.64 11.99
CA SER A 41 2.18 -0.18 11.32
C SER A 41 2.30 -1.65 11.75
N PRO A 42 1.19 -2.34 12.08
CA PRO A 42 1.21 -3.77 12.41
C PRO A 42 1.86 -4.63 11.31
N SER A 43 1.79 -4.18 10.06
CA SER A 43 2.37 -4.86 8.90
C SER A 43 3.91 -4.98 8.96
N LEU A 44 4.58 -4.08 9.70
CA LEU A 44 6.03 -4.13 9.88
C LEU A 44 6.48 -5.36 10.68
N ARG A 45 5.60 -5.95 11.51
CA ARG A 45 5.92 -7.15 12.30
C ARG A 45 6.15 -8.39 11.45
N ARG A 46 5.64 -8.42 10.21
CA ARG A 46 5.84 -9.53 9.29
C ARG A 46 7.29 -9.65 8.82
N GLY A 47 8.04 -8.54 8.86
CA GLY A 47 9.39 -8.49 8.29
C GLY A 47 9.41 -8.67 6.77
N HIS A 48 10.61 -8.72 6.21
CA HIS A 48 10.84 -9.13 4.83
C HIS A 48 11.15 -10.63 4.79
N LYS A 49 10.82 -11.27 3.67
CA LYS A 49 11.29 -12.63 3.42
C LYS A 49 12.83 -12.65 3.38
N PRO A 50 13.48 -13.72 3.89
CA PRO A 50 14.91 -13.95 3.71
C PRO A 50 15.33 -13.83 2.23
N ARG A 51 16.56 -13.36 1.99
CA ARG A 51 17.08 -13.11 0.63
C ARG A 51 17.04 -14.38 -0.23
N ASP A 52 17.42 -15.49 0.34
CA ASP A 52 17.47 -16.82 -0.28
C ASP A 52 16.09 -17.39 -0.62
N GLU A 53 15.00 -16.83 -0.06
CA GLU A 53 13.63 -17.17 -0.47
C GLU A 53 13.10 -16.32 -1.64
N VAL A 54 13.78 -15.22 -2.00
CA VAL A 54 13.30 -14.27 -3.01
C VAL A 54 14.28 -14.00 -4.14
N VAL A 55 15.55 -14.40 -3.98
CA VAL A 55 16.61 -14.25 -4.98
C VAL A 55 17.03 -15.62 -5.47
N HIS A 56 16.87 -15.85 -6.76
CA HIS A 56 17.15 -17.10 -7.44
C HIS A 56 18.29 -16.90 -8.45
N TYR A 57 19.23 -17.85 -8.53
CA TYR A 57 20.38 -17.81 -9.45
C TYR A 57 20.39 -19.05 -10.33
N GLY A 58 20.43 -18.87 -11.66
CA GLY A 58 20.43 -19.96 -12.63
C GLY A 58 19.01 -20.41 -12.99
N ASP A 59 18.29 -20.94 -12.01
CA ASP A 59 16.90 -21.38 -12.12
C ASP A 59 16.04 -20.72 -11.03
N TRP A 60 14.72 -20.82 -11.15
CA TRP A 60 13.78 -20.43 -10.10
C TRP A 60 13.80 -21.44 -8.94
#